data_AF-A0A023AYK7-F1
#
_entry.id   AF-A0A023AYK7-F1
#
_cell.length_a   1.000
_cell.length_b   1.000
_cell.length_c   1.000
_cell.angle_alpha   90.00
_cell.angle_beta   90.00
_cell.angle_gamma   90.00
#
_symmetry.space_group_name_H-M   'P 1'
#
loop_
_entity.id
_entity.type
_entity.pdbx_description
1 polymer ?
#
loop_
_entity_poly.entity_id
_entity_poly.type
_entity_poly.pdbx_seq_one_letter_code
_entity_poly.pdbx_strand_id
1 'polypeptide(L)'
;MSEQELLKLDEERMRMEKRAKELTEYLTAPGMPGLKGGLDTPDGYPRNDIDVHGILIARNELACLNTDYNELMKKVEQKLAELHAATA
;
A
#
# COMPACT_ATOMS: atom_id res chain seq x y z
N MET A 1 25.66 -13.85 7.47
CA MET A 1 24.51 -13.02 7.05
C MET A 1 23.59 -12.90 8.24
N SER A 2 23.38 -11.69 8.76
CA SER A 2 22.76 -11.50 10.08
C SER A 2 21.24 -11.45 9.96
N GLU A 3 20.53 -12.23 10.78
CA GLU A 3 19.07 -12.17 11.02
C GLU A 3 18.53 -10.73 11.14
N GLN A 4 19.38 -9.79 11.57
CA GLN A 4 19.11 -8.35 11.62
C GLN A 4 18.61 -7.74 10.30
N GLU A 5 19.03 -8.24 9.13
CA GLU A 5 18.55 -7.71 7.85
C GLU A 5 17.11 -8.17 7.53
N LEU A 6 16.76 -9.41 7.88
CA LEU A 6 15.39 -9.90 7.73
C LEU A 6 14.45 -9.17 8.69
N LEU A 7 14.91 -8.92 9.93
CA LEU A 7 14.14 -8.16 10.92
C LEU A 7 13.83 -6.75 10.42
N LYS A 8 14.80 -6.06 9.81
CA LYS A 8 14.58 -4.73 9.20
C LYS A 8 13.56 -4.76 8.07
N LEU A 9 13.64 -5.76 7.18
CA LEU A 9 12.67 -5.91 6.09
C LEU A 9 11.26 -6.19 6.63
N ASP A 10 11.14 -6.93 7.73
CA ASP A 10 9.86 -7.19 8.37
C ASP A 10 9.27 -5.94 9.05
N GLU A 11 10.10 -5.12 9.69
CA GLU A 11 9.68 -3.82 10.22
C GLU A 11 9.18 -2.88 9.12
N GLU A 12 9.88 -2.83 7.98
CA GLU A 12 9.45 -2.06 6.81
C GLU A 12 8.12 -2.58 6.24
N ARG A 13 7.96 -3.90 6.16
CA ARG A 13 6.73 -4.57 5.73
C ARG A 13 5.55 -4.15 6.62
N MET A 14 5.70 -4.26 7.94
CA MET A 14 4.67 -3.87 8.90
C MET A 14 4.31 -2.38 8.78
N ARG A 15 5.30 -1.51 8.56
CA ARG A 15 5.07 -0.06 8.37
C ARG A 15 4.22 0.19 7.12
N MET A 16 4.56 -0.46 6.00
CA MET A 16 3.81 -0.34 4.75
C MET A 16 2.39 -0.88 4.87
N GLU A 17 2.22 -2.05 5.49
CA GLU A 17 0.89 -2.66 5.71
C GLU A 17 0.00 -1.79 6.58
N LYS A 18 0.56 -1.22 7.66
CA LYS A 18 -0.18 -0.30 8.53
C LYS A 18 -0.66 0.91 7.75
N ARG A 19 0.22 1.53 6.94
CA ARG A 19 -0.13 2.70 6.14
C ARG A 19 -1.16 2.37 5.06
N ALA A 20 -0.99 1.25 4.36
CA ALA A 20 -1.95 0.78 3.36
C ALA A 20 -3.33 0.52 3.97
N LYS A 21 -3.38 -0.03 5.19
CA LYS A 21 -4.62 -0.23 5.94
C LYS A 21 -5.30 1.10 6.29
N GLU A 22 -4.56 2.06 6.84
CA GLU A 22 -5.08 3.40 7.15
C GLU A 22 -5.68 4.09 5.91
N LEU A 23 -4.97 4.04 4.78
CA LEU A 23 -5.45 4.62 3.51
C LEU A 23 -6.67 3.89 2.98
N THR A 24 -6.70 2.56 3.09
CA THR A 24 -7.84 1.76 2.66
C THR A 24 -9.07 2.09 3.49
N GLU A 25 -8.94 2.13 4.83
CA GLU A 25 -10.02 2.48 5.75
C GLU A 25 -10.56 3.89 5.46
N TYR A 26 -9.68 4.87 5.23
CA TYR A 26 -10.05 6.22 4.82
C TYR A 26 -10.86 6.22 3.51
N LEU A 27 -10.38 5.51 2.48
CA LEU A 27 -11.03 5.46 1.17
C LEU A 27 -12.35 4.67 1.17
N THR A 28 -12.52 3.70 2.07
CA THR A 28 -13.72 2.85 2.18
C THR A 28 -14.67 3.25 3.30
N ALA A 29 -14.43 4.39 3.96
CA ALA A 29 -15.32 4.88 5.01
C ALA A 29 -16.73 5.14 4.46
N PRO A 30 -17.78 5.09 5.31
CA PRO A 30 -19.15 5.36 4.87
C PRO A 30 -19.26 6.72 4.15
N GLY A 31 -19.83 6.71 2.94
CA GLY A 31 -19.96 7.92 2.12
C GLY A 31 -18.77 8.21 1.20
N MET A 32 -17.67 7.47 1.31
CA MET A 32 -16.51 7.61 0.42
C MET A 32 -16.69 6.79 -0.87
N PRO A 33 -16.09 7.22 -1.99
CA PRO A 33 -16.22 6.53 -3.28
C PRO A 33 -15.43 5.21 -3.36
N GLY A 34 -14.79 4.75 -2.27
CA GLY A 34 -13.97 3.54 -2.29
C GLY A 34 -12.68 3.73 -3.08
N LEU A 35 -12.04 2.59 -3.41
CA LEU A 35 -10.75 2.56 -4.12
C LEU A 35 -10.85 2.92 -5.61
N LYS A 36 -12.02 2.69 -6.22
CA LYS A 36 -12.23 2.83 -7.67
C LYS A 36 -13.53 3.55 -8.08
N GLY A 37 -14.31 4.04 -7.13
CA GLY A 37 -15.56 4.74 -7.47
C GLY A 37 -15.32 6.09 -8.16
N GLY A 38 -16.32 6.52 -8.92
CA GLY A 38 -16.33 7.79 -9.64
C GLY A 38 -16.21 8.98 -8.71
N LEU A 39 -15.43 9.98 -9.14
CA LEU A 39 -15.18 11.23 -8.40
C LEU A 39 -15.93 12.41 -9.02
N ASP A 40 -16.65 12.14 -10.10
CA ASP A 40 -17.44 13.03 -10.89
C ASP A 40 -18.94 12.80 -10.66
N THR A 41 -19.69 13.88 -10.83
CA THR A 41 -21.13 13.92 -10.98
C THR A 41 -21.48 13.49 -12.42
N PRO A 42 -22.70 13.00 -12.72
CA PRO A 42 -23.09 12.62 -14.09
C PRO A 42 -22.85 13.68 -15.17
N ASP A 43 -22.85 14.96 -14.79
CA ASP A 43 -22.57 16.09 -15.69
C ASP A 43 -21.07 16.33 -15.97
N GLY A 44 -20.18 15.53 -15.39
CA GLY A 44 -18.72 15.59 -15.58
C GLY A 44 -17.96 16.55 -14.66
N TYR A 45 -18.64 17.14 -13.67
CA TYR A 45 -18.01 18.01 -12.68
C TYR A 45 -17.53 17.23 -11.45
N PRO A 46 -16.46 17.69 -10.76
CA PRO A 46 -16.04 17.10 -9.50
C PRO A 46 -17.16 17.11 -8.47
N ARG A 47 -17.27 16.01 -7.72
CA ARG A 47 -18.20 15.90 -6.60
C ARG A 47 -17.88 16.92 -5.51
N ASN A 48 -18.90 17.64 -5.06
CA ASN A 48 -18.77 18.67 -4.03
C ASN A 48 -18.97 18.11 -2.60
N ASP A 49 -19.50 16.90 -2.48
CA ASP A 49 -19.75 16.19 -1.22
C ASP A 49 -18.50 15.54 -0.60
N ILE A 50 -17.40 15.45 -1.37
CA ILE A 50 -16.17 14.79 -0.97
C ILE A 50 -14.94 15.64 -1.33
N ASP A 51 -13.85 15.43 -0.61
CA ASP A 51 -12.54 15.96 -0.99
C ASP A 51 -11.92 15.10 -2.10
N VAL A 52 -12.27 15.43 -3.35
CA VAL A 52 -11.74 14.75 -4.55
C VAL A 52 -10.21 14.77 -4.59
N HIS A 53 -9.58 15.87 -4.15
CA HIS A 53 -8.13 16.02 -4.19
C HIS A 53 -7.45 15.09 -3.18
N GLY A 54 -7.92 15.09 -1.93
CA GLY A 54 -7.44 14.19 -0.89
C GLY A 54 -7.60 12.71 -1.28
N ILE A 55 -8.72 12.36 -1.91
CA ILE A 55 -8.97 11.00 -2.40
C ILE A 55 -8.00 10.59 -3.51
N LEU A 56 -7.70 11.50 -4.46
CA LEU A 56 -6.72 11.22 -5.52
C LEU A 56 -5.33 10.98 -4.95
N ILE A 57 -4.89 11.79 -3.98
CA ILE A 57 -3.61 11.62 -3.30
C ILE A 57 -3.58 10.29 -2.56
N ALA A 58 -4.61 9.98 -1.77
CA ALA A 58 -4.68 8.73 -1.01
C ALA A 58 -4.69 7.49 -1.93
N ARG A 59 -5.40 7.53 -3.07
CA ARG A 59 -5.38 6.46 -4.08
C ARG A 59 -4.01 6.29 -4.70
N ASN A 60 -3.33 7.39 -5.04
CA ASN A 60 -1.99 7.34 -5.59
C ASN A 60 -0.98 6.78 -4.58
N GLU A 61 -1.04 7.24 -3.33
CA GLU A 61 -0.18 6.75 -2.25
C GLU A 61 -0.37 5.24 -2.03
N LEU A 62 -1.62 4.77 -2.01
CA LEU A 62 -1.93 3.34 -1.88
C LEU A 62 -1.40 2.53 -3.07
N ALA A 63 -1.48 3.05 -4.29
CA ALA A 63 -0.96 2.39 -5.49
C ALA A 63 0.57 2.27 -5.45
N CYS A 64 1.28 3.32 -5.04
CA CYS A 64 2.73 3.30 -4.82
C CYS A 64 3.10 2.28 -3.74
N LEU A 65 2.44 2.33 -2.57
CA LEU A 65 2.69 1.40 -1.46
C LEU A 65 2.50 -0.06 -1.88
N ASN A 66 1.47 -0.38 -2.65
CA ASN A 66 1.25 -1.74 -3.15
C ASN A 66 2.38 -2.21 -4.08
N THR A 67 2.90 -1.29 -4.91
CA THR A 67 4.04 -1.59 -5.79
C THR A 67 5.29 -1.84 -4.98
N ASP A 68 5.61 -0.94 -4.04
CA ASP A 68 6.79 -1.03 -3.20
C ASP A 68 6.76 -2.28 -2.30
N TYR A 69 5.59 -2.61 -1.75
CA TYR A 69 5.37 -3.81 -0.95
C TYR A 69 5.65 -5.08 -1.77
N ASN A 70 5.20 -5.14 -3.02
CA ASN A 70 5.49 -6.28 -3.89
C ASN A 70 6.99 -6.44 -4.17
N GLU A 71 7.72 -5.32 -4.31
CA GLU A 71 9.18 -5.37 -4.45
C GLU A 71 9.89 -5.80 -3.16
N LEU A 72 9.42 -5.30 -2.01
CA LEU A 72 9.92 -5.70 -0.69
C LEU A 72 9.76 -7.20 -0.48
N MET A 73 8.58 -7.75 -0.77
CA MET A 73 8.30 -9.18 -0.64
C MET A 73 9.18 -10.04 -1.54
N LYS A 74 9.46 -9.61 -2.78
CA LYS A 74 10.42 -10.29 -3.66
C LYS A 74 11.83 -10.31 -3.07
N LYS A 75 12.28 -9.20 -2.46
CA LYS A 75 13.59 -9.15 -1.79
C LYS A 75 13.65 -10.08 -0.59
N VAL A 76 12.57 -10.15 0.20
CA VAL A 76 12.46 -11.08 1.32
C VAL A 76 12.56 -12.53 0.84
N GLU A 77 11.81 -12.90 -0.20
CA GLU A 77 11.83 -14.24 -0.79
C GLU A 77 13.23 -14.64 -1.28
N GLN A 78 13.90 -13.75 -2.02
CA GLN A 78 15.27 -13.98 -2.50
C GLN A 78 16.25 -14.23 -1.35
N LYS A 79 16.23 -13.37 -0.33
CA LYS A 79 17.13 -13.52 0.83
C LYS A 79 16.85 -14.79 1.63
N LEU A 80 15.58 -15.18 1.74
CA LEU A 80 15.21 -16.41 2.44
C LEU A 80 15.71 -17.65 1.67
N ALA A 81 15.60 -17.64 0.34
CA ALA A 81 16.14 -18.69 -0.52
C ALA A 81 17.67 -18.80 -0.43
N GLU A 82 18.39 -17.67 -0.41
CA GLU A 82 19.85 -17.63 -0.23
C GLU A 82 20.28 -18.23 1.12
N LEU A 83 19.59 -17.89 2.20
CA LEU A 83 19.85 -18.45 3.52
C LEU A 83 19.65 -19.96 3.54
N HIS A 84 18.53 -20.44 2.99
CA HIS A 84 18.25 -21.87 2.90
C HIS A 84 19.32 -22.61 2.10
N ALA A 85 19.75 -22.05 0.97
CA ALA A 85 20.80 -22.62 0.13
C ALA A 85 22.19 -22.62 0.82
N ALA A 86 22.47 -21.65 1.69
CA ALA A 86 23.72 -21.61 2.46
C ALA A 86 23.73 -22.57 3.66
N THR A 87 22.55 -22.98 4.15
CA THR A 87 22.41 -23.95 5.26
C THR A 87 22.21 -25.39 4.80
N ALA A 88 21.97 -25.62 3.50
CA ALA A 88 21.81 -26.94 2.88
C ALA A 88 23.15 -27.47 2.35
#